data_AF-A0A1B1S535-F1
#
_entry.id   AF-A0A1B1S535-F1
#
_cell.length_a   1.000
_cell.length_b   1.000
_cell.length_c   1.000
_cell.angle_alpha   90.00
_cell.angle_beta   90.00
_cell.angle_gamma   90.00
#
_symmetry.space_group_name_H-M   'P 1'
#
loop_
_entity.id
_entity.type
_entity.pdbx_description
1 polymer ?
#
loop_
_entity_poly.entity_id
_entity_poly.type
_entity_poly.pdbx_seq_one_letter_code
_entity_poly.pdbx_strand_id
1 'polypeptide(L)'
;MNIALWIIQGLLALLFISAGTTKLQYEKAKKSLPWVSNHSKGFIAFIGMVEVLGGIGLILPLALGIVPILTPLAALGLLLIMVFATIFHAKRGEYKAIVTNVIIIGLALLVAIVRF
;
A
#
# COMPACT_ATOMS: atom_id res chain seq x y z
N MET A 1 19.64 10.00 -11.21
CA MET A 1 18.84 10.23 -9.97
C MET A 1 17.48 10.79 -10.39
N ASN A 2 16.43 9.99 -10.47
CA ASN A 2 15.10 10.48 -10.81
C ASN A 2 14.41 11.00 -9.54
N ILE A 3 14.58 12.28 -9.24
CA ILE A 3 13.97 12.94 -8.08
C ILE A 3 12.45 12.69 -8.05
N ALA A 4 11.80 12.70 -9.23
CA ALA A 4 10.39 12.37 -9.37
C ALA A 4 10.01 10.98 -8.82
N LEU A 5 10.81 9.94 -9.08
CA LEU A 5 10.53 8.59 -8.56
C LEU A 5 10.71 8.51 -7.05
N TRP A 6 11.72 9.20 -6.50
CA TRP A 6 11.90 9.26 -5.06
C TRP A 6 10.74 9.96 -4.36
N ILE A 7 10.20 11.03 -4.96
CA ILE A 7 8.99 11.70 -4.46
C ILE A 7 7.80 10.74 -4.48
N ILE A 8 7.57 10.05 -5.61
CA ILE A 8 6.47 9.07 -5.74
C ILE A 8 6.61 7.95 -4.71
N GLN A 9 7.80 7.35 -4.59
CA GLN A 9 8.09 6.31 -3.61
C GLN A 9 7.86 6.82 -2.18
N GLY A 10 8.32 8.04 -1.85
CA GLY A 10 8.14 8.63 -0.54
C GLY A 10 6.67 8.85 -0.19
N LEU A 11 5.88 9.37 -1.13
CA LEU A 11 4.44 9.56 -0.97
C LEU A 11 3.70 8.23 -0.80
N LEU A 12 4.01 7.23 -1.62
CA LEU A 12 3.44 5.89 -1.49
C LEU A 12 3.83 5.25 -0.16
N ALA A 13 5.10 5.32 0.24
CA ALA A 13 5.57 4.80 1.51
C ALA A 13 4.84 5.41 2.69
N LEU A 14 4.71 6.75 2.74
CA LEU A 14 3.97 7.44 3.79
C LEU A 14 2.50 7.03 3.82
N LEU A 15 1.85 6.95 2.65
CA LEU A 15 0.46 6.51 2.52
C LEU A 15 0.27 5.10 3.08
N PHE A 16 1.09 4.14 2.66
CA PHE A 16 0.95 2.74 3.07
C PHE A 16 1.36 2.51 4.52
N ILE A 17 2.41 3.16 5.02
CA ILE A 17 2.80 3.06 6.43
C ILE A 17 1.70 3.64 7.33
N SER A 18 1.15 4.80 6.99
CA SER A 18 0.07 5.42 7.78
C SER A 18 -1.23 4.61 7.74
N ALA A 19 -1.62 4.12 6.57
CA ALA A 19 -2.78 3.26 6.39
C ALA A 19 -2.61 1.93 7.16
N GLY A 20 -1.46 1.28 7.01
CA GLY A 20 -1.17 0.00 7.64
C GLY A 20 -1.06 0.11 9.16
N THR A 21 -0.39 1.14 9.67
CA THR A 21 -0.32 1.42 11.12
C THR A 21 -1.71 1.65 11.71
N THR A 22 -2.60 2.32 10.97
CA THR A 22 -4.00 2.48 11.39
C THR A 22 -4.70 1.13 11.47
N LYS A 23 -4.52 0.23 10.50
CA LYS A 23 -5.10 -1.12 10.50
C LYS A 23 -4.56 -2.02 11.63
N LEU A 24 -3.29 -1.86 12.01
CA LEU A 24 -2.72 -2.54 13.17
C LEU A 24 -3.40 -2.11 14.49
N GLN A 25 -3.92 -0.88 14.54
CA GLN A 25 -4.71 -0.35 15.64
C GLN A 25 -6.20 -0.67 15.42
N TYR A 26 -6.59 -1.94 15.55
CA TYR A 26 -7.93 -2.44 15.19
C TYR A 26 -9.10 -1.58 15.70
N GLU A 27 -9.09 -1.15 16.98
CA GLU A 27 -10.18 -0.32 17.52
C GLU A 27 -10.25 1.07 16.88
N LYS A 28 -9.11 1.63 16.47
CA LYS A 28 -9.05 2.89 15.72
C LYS A 28 -9.53 2.68 14.28
N ALA A 29 -9.06 1.62 13.63
CA ALA A 29 -9.46 1.26 12.27
C ALA A 29 -10.98 1.01 12.19
N LYS A 30 -11.56 0.31 13.17
CA LYS A 30 -13.00 0.03 13.24
C LYS A 30 -13.85 1.29 13.29
N LYS A 31 -13.36 2.37 13.90
CA LYS A 31 -14.06 3.66 13.99
C LYS A 31 -13.99 4.46 12.67
N SER A 32 -12.89 4.35 11.93
CA SER A 32 -12.67 5.14 10.71
C SER A 32 -13.02 4.41 9.41
N LEU A 33 -13.04 3.08 9.43
CA LEU A 33 -13.23 2.23 8.25
C LEU A 33 -14.39 1.25 8.48
N PRO A 34 -15.60 1.52 7.93
CA PRO A 34 -16.79 0.71 8.18
C PRO A 34 -16.67 -0.78 7.81
N TRP A 35 -15.76 -1.13 6.90
CA TRP A 35 -15.55 -2.52 6.49
C TRP A 35 -14.76 -3.35 7.51
N VAL A 36 -14.00 -2.71 8.39
CA VAL A 36 -13.14 -3.37 9.38
C VAL A 36 -13.96 -4.19 10.37
N SER A 37 -15.16 -3.75 10.74
CA SER A 37 -16.03 -4.48 11.66
C SER A 37 -16.54 -5.81 11.11
N ASN A 38 -16.47 -6.01 9.79
CA ASN A 38 -16.99 -7.20 9.11
C ASN A 38 -15.95 -8.32 8.97
N HIS A 39 -14.72 -8.10 9.46
CA HIS A 39 -13.62 -9.05 9.36
C HIS A 39 -12.91 -9.26 10.70
N SER A 40 -12.19 -10.36 10.82
CA SER A 40 -11.46 -10.68 12.04
C SER A 40 -10.31 -9.69 12.28
N LYS A 41 -10.00 -9.43 13.56
CA LYS A 41 -8.85 -8.60 13.97
C LYS A 41 -7.54 -9.08 13.36
N GLY A 42 -7.34 -10.40 13.29
CA GLY A 42 -6.14 -11.00 12.69
C GLY A 42 -5.99 -10.69 11.20
N PHE A 43 -7.09 -10.76 10.43
CA PHE A 43 -7.06 -10.44 9.01
C PHE A 43 -6.72 -8.96 8.74
N ILE A 44 -7.32 -8.06 9.51
CA ILE A 44 -7.04 -6.62 9.41
C ILE A 44 -5.60 -6.30 9.81
N ALA A 45 -5.09 -6.95 10.87
CA ALA A 45 -3.70 -6.82 11.28
C ALA A 45 -2.72 -7.34 10.23
N PHE A 46 -3.04 -8.47 9.57
CA PHE A 46 -2.24 -9.01 8.48
C PHE A 46 -2.11 -7.99 7.33
N ILE A 47 -3.23 -7.43 6.84
CA ILE A 47 -3.19 -6.39 5.80
C ILE A 47 -2.34 -5.21 6.26
N GLY A 48 -2.56 -4.73 7.49
CA GLY A 48 -1.80 -3.61 8.04
C GLY A 48 -0.29 -3.87 8.10
N MET A 49 0.11 -5.09 8.48
CA MET A 49 1.52 -5.49 8.53
C MET A 49 2.15 -5.50 7.14
N VAL A 50 1.46 -6.08 6.14
CA VAL A 50 1.95 -6.12 4.75
C VAL A 50 2.05 -4.72 4.16
N GLU A 51 1.09 -3.83 4.43
CA GLU A 51 1.15 -2.43 3.98
C GLU A 51 2.32 -1.66 4.59
N VAL A 52 2.57 -1.81 5.90
CA VAL A 52 3.72 -1.18 6.57
C VAL A 52 5.03 -1.71 6.01
N LEU A 53 5.17 -3.03 5.90
CA LEU A 53 6.38 -3.65 5.35
C LEU A 53 6.60 -3.26 3.89
N GLY A 54 5.54 -3.20 3.09
CA GLY A 54 5.61 -2.72 1.70
C GLY A 54 6.05 -1.26 1.62
N GLY A 55 5.48 -0.38 2.44
CA GLY A 55 5.86 1.03 2.48
C GLY A 55 7.31 1.23 2.91
N ILE A 56 7.80 0.45 3.88
CA ILE A 56 9.22 0.44 4.27
C ILE A 56 10.10 -0.08 3.12
N GLY A 57 9.67 -1.17 2.48
CA GLY A 57 10.36 -1.82 1.36
C GLY A 57 10.47 -0.94 0.11
N LEU A 58 9.56 0.02 -0.07
CA LEU A 58 9.65 1.02 -1.15
C LEU A 58 10.87 1.95 -1.01
N ILE A 59 11.43 2.12 0.18
CA ILE A 59 12.47 3.13 0.45
C ILE A 59 13.77 2.49 0.93
N LEU A 60 13.73 1.70 2.01
CA LEU A 60 14.93 1.27 2.72
C LEU A 60 15.91 0.42 1.88
N PRO A 61 15.47 -0.62 1.14
CA PRO A 61 16.39 -1.48 0.40
C PRO A 61 17.24 -0.69 -0.61
N LEU A 62 16.59 0.19 -1.36
CA LEU A 62 17.25 1.03 -2.34
C LEU A 62 18.09 2.15 -1.69
N ALA A 63 17.61 2.79 -0.63
CA ALA A 63 18.32 3.87 0.05
C ALA A 63 19.59 3.38 0.78
N LEU A 64 19.55 2.17 1.34
CA LEU A 64 20.66 1.54 2.03
C LEU A 64 21.58 0.73 1.10
N GLY A 65 21.15 0.51 -0.16
CA GLY A 65 21.88 -0.33 -1.12
C GLY A 65 21.84 -1.83 -0.79
N ILE A 66 20.92 -2.27 0.07
CA ILE A 66 20.80 -3.66 0.52
C ILE A 66 19.70 -4.34 -0.28
N VAL A 67 20.08 -5.30 -1.14
CA VAL A 67 19.17 -6.08 -2.00
C VAL A 67 18.13 -5.16 -2.69
N PRO A 68 18.55 -4.22 -3.57
CA PRO A 68 17.66 -3.19 -4.13
C PRO A 68 16.41 -3.72 -4.85
N ILE A 69 16.46 -4.97 -5.33
CA ILE A 69 15.33 -5.68 -5.94
C ILE A 69 14.12 -5.84 -4.99
N LEU A 70 14.31 -5.69 -3.67
CA LEU A 70 13.18 -5.68 -2.73
C LEU A 70 12.26 -4.47 -2.93
N THR A 71 12.75 -3.35 -3.46
CA THR A 71 11.94 -2.15 -3.72
C THR A 71 10.88 -2.37 -4.81
N PRO A 72 11.21 -2.85 -6.02
CA PRO A 72 10.18 -3.18 -7.01
C PRO A 72 9.28 -4.35 -6.57
N LEU A 73 9.78 -5.33 -5.80
CA LEU A 73 8.94 -6.39 -5.23
C LEU A 73 7.93 -5.85 -4.19
N ALA A 74 8.35 -4.90 -3.33
CA ALA A 74 7.45 -4.22 -2.41
C ALA A 74 6.37 -3.44 -3.17
N ALA A 75 6.74 -2.74 -4.25
CA ALA A 75 5.80 -2.04 -5.10
C ALA A 75 4.75 -2.99 -5.72
N LEU A 76 5.17 -4.18 -6.18
CA LEU A 76 4.24 -5.21 -6.68
C LEU A 76 3.31 -5.74 -5.58
N GLY A 77 3.81 -5.98 -4.37
CA GLY A 77 3.00 -6.43 -3.25
C GLY A 77 1.90 -5.41 -2.88
N LEU A 78 2.27 -4.13 -2.82
CA LEU A 78 1.33 -3.03 -2.57
C LEU A 78 0.33 -2.85 -3.71
N LEU A 79 0.76 -3.03 -4.95
CA LEU A 79 -0.11 -3.05 -6.13
C LEU A 79 -1.16 -4.15 -6.00
N LEU A 80 -0.76 -5.37 -5.64
CA LEU A 80 -1.70 -6.49 -5.45
C LEU A 80 -2.74 -6.19 -4.37
N ILE A 81 -2.34 -5.60 -3.25
CA ILE A 81 -3.28 -5.15 -2.20
C ILE A 81 -4.31 -4.18 -2.79
N MET A 82 -3.87 -3.21 -3.60
CA MET A 82 -4.76 -2.23 -4.20
C MET A 82 -5.69 -2.83 -5.26
N VAL A 83 -5.24 -3.85 -6.00
CA VAL A 83 -6.12 -4.61 -6.91
C VAL A 83 -7.23 -5.29 -6.12
N PHE A 84 -6.91 -5.98 -5.03
CA PHE A 84 -7.93 -6.60 -4.17
C PHE A 84 -8.86 -5.58 -3.53
N ALA A 85 -8.33 -4.45 -3.07
CA ALA A 85 -9.13 -3.35 -2.55
C ALA A 85 -10.07 -2.77 -3.61
N THR A 86 -9.62 -2.64 -4.86
CA THR A 86 -10.44 -2.17 -5.98
C THR A 86 -11.62 -3.12 -6.23
N ILE A 87 -11.37 -4.43 -6.26
CA ILE A 87 -12.42 -5.45 -6.41
C ILE A 87 -13.42 -5.36 -5.24
N PHE A 88 -12.91 -5.16 -4.02
CA PHE A 88 -13.74 -5.01 -2.83
C PHE A 88 -14.67 -3.78 -2.91
N HIS A 89 -14.15 -2.62 -3.30
CA HIS A 89 -14.94 -1.39 -3.45
C HIS A 89 -15.90 -1.45 -4.65
N ALA A 90 -15.53 -2.13 -5.74
CA ALA A 90 -16.40 -2.35 -6.89
C ALA A 90 -17.66 -3.15 -6.51
N LYS A 91 -17.52 -4.20 -5.70
CA LYS A 91 -18.66 -4.97 -5.18
C LYS A 91 -19.61 -4.15 -4.29
N ARG A 92 -19.17 -3.00 -3.79
CA ARG A 92 -19.92 -2.11 -2.90
C ARG A 92 -20.43 -0.85 -3.60
N GLY A 93 -20.13 -0.68 -4.89
CA GLY A 93 -20.50 0.53 -5.65
C GLY A 93 -19.76 1.81 -5.21
N GLU A 94 -18.61 1.68 -4.54
CA GLU A 94 -17.87 2.80 -3.98
C GLU A 94 -16.89 3.40 -5.01
N TYR A 95 -17.43 4.04 -6.06
CA TYR A 95 -16.64 4.50 -7.22
C TYR A 95 -15.48 5.46 -6.89
N LYS A 96 -15.63 6.31 -5.86
CA LYS A 96 -14.55 7.22 -5.44
C LYS A 96 -13.31 6.46 -4.96
N ALA A 97 -13.50 5.37 -4.21
CA ALA A 97 -12.41 4.55 -3.72
C ALA A 97 -11.70 3.81 -4.87
N ILE A 98 -12.45 3.38 -5.89
CA ILE A 98 -11.91 2.76 -7.11
C ILE A 98 -10.95 3.72 -7.82
N VAL A 99 -11.34 4.97 -8.04
CA VAL A 99 -10.49 5.96 -8.71
C VAL A 99 -9.17 6.16 -7.96
N THR A 100 -9.25 6.34 -6.63
CA THR A 100 -8.05 6.48 -5.79
C THR A 100 -7.14 5.26 -5.90
N ASN A 101 -7.69 4.04 -5.83
CA ASN A 101 -6.90 2.83 -5.93
C ASN A 101 -6.23 2.68 -7.31
N VAL A 102 -6.93 3.04 -8.40
CA VAL A 102 -6.36 2.99 -9.76
C VAL A 102 -5.16 3.92 -9.88
N ILE A 103 -5.23 5.12 -9.31
CA ILE A 103 -4.08 6.05 -9.28
C ILE A 103 -2.91 5.42 -8.52
N ILE A 104 -3.16 4.86 -7.33
CA ILE A 104 -2.12 4.22 -6.51
C ILE A 104 -1.51 3.02 -7.24
N ILE A 105 -2.32 2.19 -7.92
CA ILE A 105 -1.87 1.07 -8.74
C ILE A 105 -0.93 1.57 -9.85
N GLY A 106 -1.30 2.63 -10.57
CA GLY A 106 -0.47 3.20 -11.64
C GLY A 106 0.88 3.69 -11.12
N LEU A 107 0.89 4.37 -9.97
CA LEU A 107 2.13 4.86 -9.35
C LEU A 107 3.00 3.69 -8.83
N ALA A 108 2.40 2.69 -8.19
CA ALA A 108 3.12 1.51 -7.73
C ALA A 108 3.70 0.70 -8.90
N LEU A 109 2.94 0.55 -9.99
CA LEU A 109 3.40 -0.11 -11.20
C LEU A 109 4.57 0.64 -11.85
N LEU A 110 4.48 1.97 -11.93
CA LEU A 110 5.57 2.81 -12.42
C LEU A 110 6.85 2.60 -11.59
N VAL A 111 6.73 2.59 -10.26
CA VAL A 111 7.88 2.32 -9.38
C VAL A 111 8.43 0.92 -9.62
N ALA A 112 7.59 -0.10 -9.72
CA ALA A 112 8.02 -1.46 -9.99
C ALA A 112 8.83 -1.53 -11.30
N ILE A 113 8.26 -1.05 -12.41
CA ILE A 113 8.88 -1.13 -13.74
C ILE A 113 10.22 -0.39 -13.79
N VAL A 114 10.31 0.81 -13.20
CA VAL A 114 11.52 1.65 -13.32
C VAL A 114 12.61 1.27 -12.31
N ARG A 115 12.29 0.50 -11.27
CA ARG A 115 13.25 0.04 -10.24
C ARG A 115 13.64 -1.43 -10.36
N PHE A 116 13.04 -2.18 -11.31
CA PHE A 116 13.59 -3.45 -11.77
C PHE A 116 14.89 -3.24 -12.56
#